data_AF-A0A7W4ZB02-F1
#
_entry.id   AF-A0A7W4ZB02-F1
#
_cell.length_a   1.000
_cell.length_b   1.000
_cell.length_c   1.000
_cell.angle_alpha   90.00
_cell.angle_beta   90.00
_cell.angle_gamma   90.00
#
_symmetry.space_group_name_H-M   'P 1'
#
loop_
_entity.id
_entity.type
_entity.pdbx_description
1 polymer ?
#
loop_
_entity_poly.entity_id
_entity_poly.type
_entity_poly.pdbx_seq_one_letter_code
_entity_poly.pdbx_strand_id
1 'polypeptide(L)'
;MKNRLTRRQTLQLIGAAVAAAALPPGPLLAGPAERHKKPLPGTEQRLPVIGMGTWRTFNVGSDPQLPDARTEVLRAFFQHGGGLIDSSPM
;
A
#
# COMPACT_ATOMS: atom_id res chain seq x y z
N MET A 1 -34.23 -15.77 36.34
CA MET A 1 -32.89 -16.00 36.94
C MET A 1 -32.12 -14.68 36.90
N LYS A 2 -31.82 -14.06 38.05
CA LYS A 2 -31.06 -12.80 38.08
C LYS A 2 -29.57 -13.15 37.94
N ASN A 3 -29.02 -13.04 36.73
CA ASN A 3 -27.56 -13.07 36.54
C ASN A 3 -26.97 -11.79 37.15
N ARG A 4 -26.76 -11.79 38.48
CA ARG A 4 -26.03 -10.72 39.14
C ARG A 4 -24.55 -10.91 38.84
N LEU A 5 -23.94 -9.88 38.27
CA LEU A 5 -22.49 -9.83 38.10
C LEU A 5 -21.84 -9.95 39.48
N THR A 6 -20.89 -10.87 39.59
CA THR A 6 -20.07 -11.01 40.79
C THR A 6 -19.13 -9.81 40.91
N ARG A 7 -18.62 -9.56 42.12
CA ARG A 7 -17.61 -8.52 42.37
C ARG A 7 -16.38 -8.71 41.47
N ARG A 8 -15.97 -9.97 41.25
CA ARG A 8 -14.89 -10.34 40.34
C ARG A 8 -15.19 -9.94 38.90
N GLN A 9 -16.37 -10.25 38.38
CA GLN A 9 -16.78 -9.87 37.03
C GLN A 9 -16.84 -8.35 36.86
N THR A 10 -17.30 -7.63 37.88
CA THR A 10 -17.34 -6.16 37.87
C THR A 10 -15.94 -5.57 37.76
N LEU A 11 -14.99 -6.07 38.56
CA LEU A 11 -13.59 -5.62 38.49
C LEU A 11 -12.94 -5.96 37.15
N GLN A 12 -13.25 -7.13 36.57
CA GLN A 12 -12.75 -7.52 35.25
C GLN A 12 -13.26 -6.59 34.14
N LEU A 13 -14.53 -6.21 34.17
CA LEU A 13 -15.11 -5.29 33.19
C LEU A 13 -14.51 -3.89 33.29
N ILE A 14 -14.32 -3.38 34.52
CA ILE A 14 -13.65 -2.09 34.73
C ILE A 14 -12.22 -2.14 34.20
N GLY A 15 -11.46 -3.19 34.53
CA GLY A 15 -10.11 -3.37 34.04
C GLY A 15 -10.03 -3.44 32.51
N ALA A 16 -10.94 -4.19 31.88
CA ALA A 16 -11.03 -4.29 30.43
C ALA A 16 -11.38 -2.93 29.77
N ALA A 17 -12.29 -2.16 30.36
CA ALA A 17 -12.65 -0.83 29.86
C ALA A 17 -11.48 0.15 29.95
N VAL A 18 -10.73 0.15 31.05
CA VAL A 18 -9.53 0.98 31.20
C VAL A 18 -8.45 0.56 30.22
N ALA A 19 -8.22 -0.74 30.04
CA ALA A 19 -7.25 -1.25 29.07
C ALA A 19 -7.63 -0.88 27.63
N ALA A 20 -8.91 -0.97 27.28
CA ALA A 20 -9.41 -0.58 25.95
C ALA A 20 -9.25 0.94 25.72
N ALA A 21 -9.50 1.76 26.74
CA ALA A 21 -9.34 3.21 26.67
C ALA A 21 -7.86 3.66 26.60
N ALA A 22 -6.93 2.81 27.08
CA ALA A 22 -5.49 3.07 27.01
C ALA A 22 -4.86 2.72 25.66
N LEU A 23 -5.59 2.03 24.77
CA LEU A 23 -5.10 1.76 23.43
C LEU A 23 -5.05 3.08 22.63
N PRO A 24 -3.96 3.35 21.92
CA PRO A 24 -3.87 4.54 21.07
C PRO A 24 -4.98 4.49 20.01
N PRO A 25 -5.60 5.64 19.68
CA PRO A 25 -6.57 5.69 18.58
C PRO A 25 -5.84 5.40 17.26
N GLY A 26 -5.88 4.15 16.85
CA GLY A 26 -5.44 3.71 15.54
C GLY A 26 -6.60 3.74 14.54
N PRO A 27 -6.33 3.84 13.24
CA PRO A 27 -7.38 3.69 12.24
C PRO A 27 -8.02 2.30 12.39
N LEU A 28 -9.30 2.28 12.80
CA LEU A 28 -10.10 1.04 12.91
C LEU A 28 -10.56 0.54 11.54
N LEU A 29 -10.47 1.39 10.53
CA LEU A 29 -10.84 1.11 9.14
C LEU A 29 -9.60 1.29 8.26
N ALA A 30 -9.42 0.38 7.31
CA ALA A 30 -8.42 0.57 6.26
C ALA A 30 -8.83 1.79 5.42
N GLY A 31 -8.03 2.86 5.51
CA GLY A 31 -8.13 3.99 4.58
C GLY A 31 -7.57 3.61 3.20
N PRO A 32 -7.76 4.46 2.17
CA PRO A 32 -7.05 4.28 0.91
C PRO A 32 -5.55 4.29 1.19
N ALA A 33 -4.93 3.11 1.14
CA ALA A 33 -3.53 2.96 1.45
C ALA A 33 -2.72 3.63 0.32
N GLU A 34 -2.04 4.72 0.65
CA GLU A 34 -1.02 5.25 -0.23
C GLU A 34 -0.01 4.13 -0.52
N ARG A 35 0.40 3.98 -1.78
CA ARG A 35 1.38 2.97 -2.17
C ARG A 35 2.65 3.17 -1.35
N HIS A 36 3.20 2.07 -0.85
CA HIS A 36 4.44 2.13 -0.08
C HIS A 36 5.57 2.76 -0.90
N LYS A 37 6.28 3.70 -0.28
CA LYS A 37 7.44 4.39 -0.85
C LYS A 37 8.62 4.30 0.09
N LYS A 38 9.84 4.22 -0.47
CA LYS A 38 11.11 4.25 0.26
C LYS A 38 11.90 5.51 -0.07
N PRO A 39 12.70 6.06 0.87
CA PRO A 39 13.59 7.17 0.56
C PRO A 39 14.61 6.76 -0.50
N LEU A 40 14.92 7.67 -1.42
CA LEU A 40 16.05 7.53 -2.34
C LEU A 40 17.29 8.13 -1.68
N PRO A 41 18.33 7.33 -1.37
CA PRO A 41 19.52 7.82 -0.67
C PRO A 41 20.14 9.03 -1.36
N GLY A 42 20.54 10.04 -0.56
CA GLY A 42 21.15 11.27 -1.07
C GLY A 42 20.16 12.30 -1.63
N THR A 43 18.84 12.08 -1.50
CA THR A 43 17.80 13.02 -1.95
C THR A 43 16.68 13.15 -0.92
N GLU A 44 15.84 14.18 -1.05
CA GLU A 44 14.60 14.31 -0.29
C GLU A 44 13.42 13.55 -0.94
N GLN A 45 13.66 12.87 -2.07
CA GLN A 45 12.63 12.17 -2.83
C GLN A 45 12.32 10.79 -2.22
N ARG A 46 11.07 10.34 -2.43
CA ARG A 46 10.61 8.99 -2.10
C ARG A 46 10.13 8.27 -3.35
N LEU A 47 10.61 7.05 -3.56
CA LEU A 47 10.26 6.23 -4.72
C LEU A 47 9.25 5.15 -4.33
N PRO A 48 8.27 4.82 -5.20
CA PRO A 48 7.47 3.61 -5.06
C PRO A 48 8.36 2.38 -4.87
N VAL A 49 7.97 1.48 -3.97
CA VAL A 49 8.75 0.24 -3.75
C VAL A 49 8.60 -0.77 -4.88
N ILE A 50 7.62 -0.59 -5.76
CA ILE A 50 7.39 -1.37 -6.97
C ILE A 50 7.66 -0.50 -8.19
N GLY A 51 8.49 -1.00 -9.10
CA GLY A 51 8.79 -0.38 -10.40
C GLY A 51 8.50 -1.32 -11.58
N MET A 52 8.64 -0.79 -12.79
CA MET A 52 8.48 -1.54 -14.04
C MET A 52 9.78 -1.52 -14.84
N GLY A 53 10.35 -2.69 -15.09
CA GLY A 53 11.48 -2.85 -16.01
C GLY A 53 11.02 -2.91 -17.46
N THR A 54 11.72 -2.20 -18.35
CA THR A 54 11.37 -2.14 -19.78
C THR A 54 12.18 -3.07 -20.67
N TRP A 55 13.27 -3.64 -20.15
CA TRP A 55 14.19 -4.45 -20.96
C TRP A 55 13.50 -5.67 -21.59
N ARG A 56 13.72 -5.84 -22.90
CA ARG A 56 13.06 -6.81 -23.81
C ARG A 56 11.56 -6.65 -23.98
N THR A 57 10.80 -6.50 -22.90
CA THR A 57 9.34 -6.40 -22.96
C THR A 57 8.87 -5.21 -23.77
N PHE A 58 9.60 -4.09 -23.72
CA PHE A 58 9.32 -2.89 -24.52
C PHE A 58 10.16 -2.78 -25.80
N ASN A 59 11.00 -3.78 -26.11
CA ASN A 59 11.70 -3.83 -27.38
C ASN A 59 10.78 -4.43 -28.46
N VAL A 60 9.99 -3.58 -29.09
CA VAL A 60 8.87 -3.99 -29.96
C VAL A 60 9.15 -3.94 -31.46
N GLY A 61 10.37 -3.55 -31.86
CA GLY A 61 10.77 -3.50 -33.27
C GLY A 61 9.88 -2.57 -34.11
N SER A 62 9.51 -3.02 -35.31
CA SER A 62 8.75 -2.23 -36.30
C SER A 62 7.26 -2.61 -36.40
N ASP A 63 6.76 -3.49 -35.53
CA ASP A 63 5.33 -3.84 -35.51
C ASP A 63 4.54 -2.66 -34.92
N PRO A 64 3.63 -2.03 -35.68
CA PRO A 64 2.88 -0.86 -35.21
C PRO A 64 1.88 -1.17 -34.10
N GLN A 65 1.45 -2.43 -33.92
CA GLN A 65 0.48 -2.78 -32.87
C GLN A 65 1.11 -2.92 -31.48
N LEU A 66 2.40 -3.28 -31.43
CA LEU A 66 3.09 -3.50 -30.18
C LEU A 66 3.34 -2.21 -29.37
N PRO A 67 3.70 -1.05 -29.96
CA PRO A 67 3.73 0.24 -29.27
C PRO A 67 2.40 0.61 -28.61
N ASP A 68 1.27 0.36 -29.27
CA ASP A 68 -0.06 0.64 -28.72
C ASP A 68 -0.31 -0.22 -27.48
N ALA A 69 -0.02 -1.52 -27.56
CA ALA A 69 -0.12 -2.42 -26.41
C ALA A 69 0.80 -2.01 -25.25
N ARG A 70 2.02 -1.51 -25.52
CA ARG A 70 2.92 -0.99 -24.47
C ARG A 70 2.41 0.31 -23.86
N THR A 71 1.76 1.15 -24.66
CA THR A 71 1.10 2.37 -24.18
C THR A 71 -0.03 2.03 -23.21
N GLU A 72 -0.81 0.99 -23.49
CA GLU A 72 -1.87 0.52 -22.58
C GLU A 72 -1.31 0.01 -21.24
N VAL A 73 -0.19 -0.72 -21.29
CA VAL A 73 0.52 -1.19 -20.07
C VAL A 73 0.97 0.00 -19.22
N LEU A 74 1.59 1.02 -19.82
CA LEU A 74 2.01 2.22 -19.10
C LEU A 74 0.81 2.99 -18.54
N ARG A 75 -0.27 3.11 -19.32
CA ARG A 75 -1.52 3.75 -18.88
C ARG A 75 -2.06 3.07 -17.62
N ALA A 76 -2.19 1.74 -17.63
CA ALA A 76 -2.65 0.98 -16.49
C ALA A 76 -1.70 1.11 -15.29
N PHE A 77 -0.39 1.07 -15.53
CA PHE A 77 0.62 1.22 -14.48
C PHE A 77 0.47 2.54 -13.73
N PHE A 78 0.36 3.66 -14.45
CA PHE A 78 0.18 4.98 -13.84
C PHE A 78 -1.20 5.13 -13.18
N GLN A 79 -2.27 4.63 -13.80
CA GLN A 79 -3.63 4.64 -13.21
C GLN A 79 -3.69 3.92 -11.85
N HIS A 80 -2.87 2.88 -11.67
CA HIS A 80 -2.80 2.12 -10.41
C HIS A 80 -1.70 2.58 -9.44
N GLY A 81 -1.14 3.77 -9.67
CA GLY A 81 -0.17 4.42 -8.78
C GLY A 81 1.28 3.95 -8.95
N GLY A 82 1.62 3.37 -10.10
CA GLY A 82 2.99 3.14 -10.52
C GLY A 82 3.71 4.46 -10.81
N GLY A 83 5.01 4.52 -10.57
CA GLY A 83 5.78 5.76 -10.74
C GLY A 83 7.30 5.59 -10.87
N LEU A 84 7.78 4.35 -11.00
CA LEU A 84 9.19 4.05 -11.22
C LEU A 84 9.34 3.19 -12.48
N ILE A 85 10.03 3.72 -13.48
CA ILE A 85 10.39 3.03 -14.72
C ILE A 85 11.89 2.76 -14.68
N ASP A 86 12.27 1.50 -14.85
CA ASP A 86 13.66 1.05 -14.93
C ASP A 86 13.97 0.65 -16.38
N SER A 87 14.97 1.31 -16.98
CA SER A 87 15.27 1.20 -18.41
C SER A 87 16.77 0.98 -18.64
N SER A 88 17.09 0.30 -19.74
CA SER A 88 18.45 0.10 -20.23
C SER A 88 18.51 0.29 -21.76
N PRO A 89 19.70 0.54 -22.34
CA PRO A 89 19.88 0.55 -23.79
C PRO A 89 19.40 -0.75 -24.43
N MET A 90 18.75 -0.65 -25.60
CA MET A 90 18.14 -1.76 -26.35
C MET A 90 18.67 -1.85 -27.77
#